data_AF-A0A0S1Y208-F1
#
_entry.id   AF-A0A0S1Y208-F1
#
_cell.length_a   1.000
_cell.length_b   1.000
_cell.length_c   1.000
_cell.angle_alpha   90.00
_cell.angle_beta   90.00
_cell.angle_gamma   90.00
#
_symmetry.space_group_name_H-M   'P 1'
#
loop_
_entity.id
_entity.type
_entity.pdbx_description
1 polymer ?
#
loop_
_entity_poly.entity_id
_entity_poly.type
_entity_poly.pdbx_seq_one_letter_code
_entity_poly.pdbx_strand_id
1 'polypeptide(L)'
;MGIIGNFLAEQAGPARQVGTLAVGSMASGMAVGLPYVAVRGARPGKTLWLHGQVHGDEINGMVAALRFANGLDPAAMSGNVVVTPTGNPQALDSRRKRNPYDDLDLDQCYPGSAGGLISERLAHALFAEIRDTASFVINLHTMNPLFNSKAYAVYKLHPGSGVEEQELLRAIALFEPNVACRMDVGGKGELPGNIAGALDYQCLAAGIPAFMVELGGGSRYEAHNVALAERGFARLAGHLGILEGGAGYSVPTVRRVTRRGWITFKQGGLFVPEVEAGATLKAGSVLGASMNLHGEPLETIRLANDGIVIGLRGDPVIHTGERAAFMAHEWDEFSLA
;
A
#
# COMPACT_ATOMS: atom_id res chain seq x y z
N MET A 1 -3.07 -16.30 -19.78
CA MET A 1 -4.33 -15.82 -19.17
C MET A 1 -4.79 -16.81 -18.14
N GLY A 2 -4.75 -16.38 -16.88
CA GLY A 2 -5.27 -17.16 -15.75
C GLY A 2 -6.79 -17.04 -15.59
N ILE A 3 -7.33 -17.47 -14.44
CA ILE A 3 -8.77 -17.57 -14.22
C ILE A 3 -9.47 -16.20 -14.25
N ILE A 4 -8.80 -15.16 -13.73
CA ILE A 4 -9.35 -13.80 -13.75
C ILE A 4 -9.29 -13.26 -15.17
N GLY A 5 -8.16 -13.43 -15.86
CA GLY A 5 -8.03 -13.03 -17.26
C GLY A 5 -9.06 -13.68 -18.18
N ASN A 6 -9.32 -14.97 -18.01
CA ASN A 6 -10.34 -15.69 -18.77
C ASN A 6 -11.74 -15.09 -18.52
N PHE A 7 -12.10 -14.87 -17.25
CA PHE A 7 -13.37 -14.21 -16.91
C PHE A 7 -13.47 -12.81 -17.54
N LEU A 8 -12.43 -11.97 -17.45
CA LEU A 8 -12.47 -10.61 -18.00
C LEU A 8 -12.58 -10.59 -19.54
N ALA A 9 -12.11 -11.63 -20.23
CA ALA A 9 -12.12 -11.74 -21.68
C ALA A 9 -13.43 -12.30 -22.27
N GLU A 10 -14.30 -12.89 -21.44
CA GLU A 10 -15.59 -13.42 -21.91
C GLU A 10 -16.46 -12.31 -22.49
N GLN A 11 -16.99 -12.53 -23.69
CA GLN A 11 -17.97 -11.65 -24.34
C GLN A 11 -19.40 -11.90 -23.83
N ALA A 12 -19.58 -12.05 -22.52
CA ALA A 12 -20.85 -12.42 -21.89
C ALA A 12 -21.55 -11.24 -21.18
N GLY A 13 -21.26 -10.00 -21.58
CA GLY A 13 -21.85 -8.79 -20.98
C GLY A 13 -21.34 -8.49 -19.56
N PRO A 14 -21.96 -7.50 -18.88
CA PRO A 14 -21.55 -7.09 -17.53
C PRO A 14 -21.75 -8.22 -16.52
N ALA A 15 -20.75 -8.49 -15.68
CA ALA A 15 -20.81 -9.58 -14.71
C ALA A 15 -19.91 -9.35 -13.50
N ARG A 16 -20.17 -10.12 -12.44
CA ARG A 16 -19.32 -10.24 -11.25
C ARG A 16 -18.94 -11.70 -11.04
N GLN A 17 -17.67 -11.93 -10.73
CA GLN A 17 -17.16 -13.21 -10.29
C GLN A 17 -16.46 -13.06 -8.94
N VAL A 18 -16.79 -13.96 -8.02
CA VAL A 18 -16.09 -14.15 -6.76
C VAL A 18 -15.48 -15.53 -6.78
N GLY A 19 -14.21 -15.65 -6.44
CA GLY A 19 -13.53 -16.93 -6.48
C GLY A 19 -12.22 -16.93 -5.70
N THR A 20 -11.47 -18.00 -5.87
CA THR A 20 -10.19 -18.22 -5.19
C THR A 20 -9.16 -18.69 -6.21
N LEU A 21 -8.00 -18.04 -6.27
CA LEU A 21 -6.83 -18.54 -7.00
C LEU A 21 -6.23 -19.69 -6.20
N ALA A 22 -6.17 -20.88 -6.77
CA ALA A 22 -5.51 -22.02 -6.11
C ALA A 22 -3.99 -21.81 -6.09
N VAL A 23 -3.36 -21.98 -4.92
CA VAL A 23 -1.92 -21.73 -4.75
C VAL A 23 -1.19 -22.98 -4.23
N GLY A 24 -1.76 -23.66 -3.24
CA GLY A 24 -1.14 -24.84 -2.64
C GLY A 24 -2.01 -25.46 -1.56
N SER A 25 -1.38 -26.15 -0.62
CA SER A 25 -2.06 -26.72 0.54
C SER A 25 -1.20 -26.63 1.80
N MET A 26 -1.87 -26.64 2.94
CA MET A 26 -1.27 -26.71 4.27
C MET A 26 -0.90 -28.16 4.61
N ALA A 27 -0.10 -28.36 5.66
CA ALA A 27 0.26 -29.70 6.16
C ALA A 27 -0.97 -30.56 6.54
N SER A 28 -2.09 -29.93 6.89
CA SER A 28 -3.38 -30.58 7.17
C SER A 28 -4.14 -31.04 5.91
N GLY A 29 -3.65 -30.70 4.72
CA GLY A 29 -4.34 -30.93 3.45
C GLY A 29 -5.32 -29.81 3.05
N MET A 30 -5.56 -28.82 3.91
CA MET A 30 -6.42 -27.68 3.58
C MET A 30 -5.83 -26.84 2.46
N ALA A 31 -6.67 -26.41 1.52
CA ALA A 31 -6.24 -25.60 0.39
C ALA A 31 -5.77 -24.20 0.83
N VAL A 32 -4.70 -23.72 0.20
CA VAL A 32 -4.26 -22.33 0.25
C VAL A 32 -4.64 -21.67 -1.07
N GLY A 33 -5.30 -20.53 -0.98
CA GLY A 33 -5.64 -19.75 -2.16
C GLY A 33 -5.89 -18.28 -1.86
N LEU A 34 -5.86 -17.48 -2.91
CA LEU A 34 -6.10 -16.04 -2.83
C LEU A 34 -7.53 -15.73 -3.25
N PRO A 35 -8.39 -15.23 -2.34
CA PRO A 35 -9.71 -14.78 -2.73
C PRO A 35 -9.61 -13.60 -3.70
N TYR A 36 -10.59 -13.47 -4.58
CA TYR A 36 -10.73 -12.30 -5.45
C TYR A 36 -12.20 -11.96 -5.72
N VAL A 37 -12.42 -10.70 -6.07
CA VAL A 37 -13.67 -10.19 -6.64
C VAL A 37 -13.33 -9.51 -7.96
N ALA A 38 -13.87 -10.00 -9.06
CA ALA A 38 -13.71 -9.41 -10.38
C ALA A 38 -15.06 -8.85 -10.86
N VAL A 39 -15.06 -7.62 -11.34
CA VAL A 39 -16.23 -6.91 -11.88
C VAL A 39 -15.91 -6.51 -13.31
N ARG A 40 -16.62 -7.11 -14.26
CA ARG A 40 -16.50 -6.85 -15.70
C ARG A 40 -17.62 -5.91 -16.13
N GLY A 41 -17.24 -4.77 -16.72
CA GLY A 41 -18.18 -3.77 -17.20
C GLY A 41 -18.92 -4.18 -18.48
N ALA A 42 -19.99 -3.46 -18.80
CA ALA A 42 -20.78 -3.69 -20.01
C ALA A 42 -20.02 -3.34 -21.30
N ARG A 43 -19.04 -2.44 -21.21
CA ARG A 43 -18.24 -1.97 -22.35
C ARG A 43 -16.76 -2.34 -22.18
N PRO A 44 -16.01 -2.58 -23.27
CA PRO A 44 -14.57 -2.76 -23.19
C PRO A 44 -13.86 -1.55 -22.58
N GLY A 45 -12.73 -1.77 -21.91
CA GLY A 45 -11.94 -0.70 -21.30
C GLY A 45 -10.78 -1.21 -20.46
N LYS A 46 -10.19 -0.31 -19.66
CA LYS A 46 -9.04 -0.60 -18.80
C LYS A 46 -9.41 -1.49 -17.61
N THR A 47 -8.43 -2.15 -17.02
CA THR A 47 -8.59 -2.93 -15.77
C THR A 47 -7.87 -2.22 -14.63
N LEU A 48 -8.61 -1.78 -13.62
CA LEU A 48 -8.05 -1.30 -12.35
C LEU A 48 -7.95 -2.47 -11.38
N TRP A 49 -6.75 -2.72 -10.85
CA TRP A 49 -6.52 -3.74 -9.84
C TRP A 49 -6.27 -3.10 -8.47
N LEU A 50 -7.06 -3.50 -7.48
CA LEU A 50 -6.90 -3.10 -6.08
C LEU A 50 -6.40 -4.31 -5.30
N HIS A 51 -5.12 -4.32 -4.97
CA HIS A 51 -4.51 -5.38 -4.18
C HIS A 51 -4.37 -4.92 -2.73
N GLY A 52 -4.92 -5.68 -1.79
CA GLY A 52 -4.82 -5.38 -0.37
C GLY A 52 -4.09 -6.45 0.42
N GLN A 53 -3.60 -6.03 1.59
CA GLN A 53 -3.03 -6.87 2.63
C GLN A 53 -1.89 -7.73 2.09
N VAL A 54 -0.74 -7.07 1.94
CA VAL A 54 0.55 -7.75 1.75
C VAL A 54 1.04 -8.26 3.12
N HIS A 55 0.81 -7.47 4.18
CA HIS A 55 1.08 -7.82 5.58
C HIS A 55 -0.22 -8.01 6.37
N GLY A 56 -0.29 -9.06 7.19
CA GLY A 56 -1.53 -9.60 7.79
C GLY A 56 -2.29 -8.65 8.72
N ASP A 57 -1.65 -7.57 9.10
CA ASP A 57 -2.15 -6.51 9.97
C ASP A 57 -2.62 -5.27 9.19
N GLU A 58 -2.63 -5.26 7.86
CA GLU A 58 -3.04 -4.12 7.04
C GLU A 58 -4.54 -4.19 6.65
N ILE A 59 -5.41 -3.51 7.41
CA ILE A 59 -6.87 -3.73 7.32
C ILE A 59 -7.61 -2.68 6.50
N ASN A 60 -7.27 -1.39 6.62
CA ASN A 60 -8.07 -0.29 6.08
C ASN A 60 -8.27 -0.39 4.55
N GLY A 61 -7.19 -0.67 3.81
CA GLY A 61 -7.25 -0.80 2.35
C GLY A 61 -8.11 -1.97 1.87
N MET A 62 -7.96 -3.14 2.50
CA MET A 62 -8.76 -4.33 2.20
C MET A 62 -10.27 -4.02 2.32
N VAL A 63 -10.67 -3.39 3.42
CA VAL A 63 -12.08 -3.04 3.67
C VAL A 63 -12.59 -2.05 2.62
N ALA A 64 -11.80 -1.03 2.30
CA ALA A 64 -12.16 -0.04 1.29
C ALA A 64 -12.34 -0.67 -0.09
N ALA A 65 -11.41 -1.54 -0.51
CA ALA A 65 -11.46 -2.18 -1.82
C ALA A 65 -12.67 -3.10 -1.97
N LEU A 66 -12.99 -3.89 -0.94
CA LEU A 66 -14.17 -4.76 -0.94
C LEU A 66 -15.47 -3.96 -0.99
N ARG A 67 -15.59 -2.89 -0.20
CA ARG A 67 -16.77 -2.01 -0.21
C ARG A 67 -16.93 -1.31 -1.55
N PHE A 68 -15.84 -0.75 -2.08
CA PHE A 68 -15.83 -0.12 -3.40
C PHE A 68 -16.31 -1.09 -4.47
N ALA A 69 -15.68 -2.27 -4.57
CA ALA A 69 -16.12 -3.28 -5.51
C ALA A 69 -17.60 -3.60 -5.35
N ASN A 70 -18.06 -3.92 -4.15
CA ASN A 70 -19.46 -4.28 -3.86
C ASN A 70 -20.47 -3.22 -4.32
N GLY A 71 -20.12 -1.94 -4.24
CA GLY A 71 -20.95 -0.82 -4.69
C GLY A 71 -20.95 -0.55 -6.19
N LEU A 72 -20.13 -1.23 -6.99
CA LEU A 72 -20.10 -1.04 -8.44
C LEU A 72 -21.33 -1.63 -9.13
N ASP A 73 -21.88 -0.87 -10.08
CA ASP A 73 -22.82 -1.36 -11.09
C ASP A 73 -22.06 -1.69 -12.39
N PRO A 74 -21.86 -2.98 -12.72
CA PRO A 74 -21.14 -3.35 -13.92
C PRO A 74 -21.85 -2.94 -15.21
N ALA A 75 -23.18 -2.72 -15.21
CA ALA A 75 -23.89 -2.23 -16.39
C ALA A 75 -23.46 -0.81 -16.79
N ALA A 76 -23.05 0.00 -15.81
CA ALA A 76 -22.60 1.37 -16.00
C ALA A 76 -21.09 1.50 -16.33
N MET A 77 -20.31 0.41 -16.30
CA MET A 77 -18.85 0.45 -16.41
C MET A 77 -18.31 0.25 -17.84
N SER A 78 -17.15 0.86 -18.13
CA SER A 78 -16.34 0.60 -19.35
C SER A 78 -14.94 0.07 -18.99
N GLY A 79 -14.76 -1.24 -19.00
CA GLY A 79 -13.59 -1.91 -18.46
C GLY A 79 -13.90 -2.63 -17.16
N ASN A 80 -12.90 -2.82 -16.31
CA ASN A 80 -12.95 -3.80 -15.24
C ASN A 80 -12.37 -3.26 -13.93
N VAL A 81 -12.88 -3.79 -12.81
CA VAL A 81 -12.25 -3.64 -11.49
C VAL A 81 -12.01 -5.03 -10.92
N VAL A 82 -10.78 -5.29 -10.47
CA VAL A 82 -10.42 -6.53 -9.77
C VAL A 82 -9.91 -6.18 -8.38
N VAL A 83 -10.38 -6.93 -7.39
CA VAL A 83 -9.93 -6.82 -6.00
C VAL A 83 -9.36 -8.15 -5.55
N THR A 84 -8.09 -8.16 -5.12
CA THR A 84 -7.51 -9.24 -4.33
C THR A 84 -7.32 -8.74 -2.90
N PRO A 85 -8.29 -8.98 -2.00
CA PRO A 85 -8.33 -8.34 -0.68
C PRO A 85 -7.18 -8.76 0.22
N THR A 86 -6.57 -9.92 -0.03
CA THR A 86 -5.39 -10.41 0.68
C THR A 86 -4.43 -11.05 -0.31
N GLY A 87 -3.14 -10.74 -0.18
CA GLY A 87 -2.03 -11.47 -0.80
C GLY A 87 -1.43 -12.53 0.11
N ASN A 88 -1.71 -12.44 1.41
CA ASN A 88 -1.08 -13.24 2.45
C ASN A 88 -2.10 -13.76 3.47
N PRO A 89 -3.00 -14.69 3.08
CA PRO A 89 -4.13 -15.10 3.90
C PRO A 89 -3.71 -15.70 5.25
N GLN A 90 -2.60 -16.45 5.30
CA GLN A 90 -2.10 -16.99 6.57
C GLN A 90 -1.53 -15.90 7.49
N ALA A 91 -0.91 -14.87 6.92
CA ALA A 91 -0.47 -13.72 7.69
C ALA A 91 -1.68 -12.95 8.24
N LEU A 92 -2.76 -12.81 7.47
CA LEU A 92 -4.03 -12.23 7.93
C LEU A 92 -4.62 -13.02 9.10
N ASP A 93 -4.73 -14.34 8.98
CA ASP A 93 -5.27 -15.19 10.05
C ASP A 93 -4.45 -15.07 11.34
N SER A 94 -3.14 -14.94 11.22
CA SER A 94 -2.23 -14.76 12.36
C SER A 94 -2.05 -13.30 12.80
N ARG A 95 -2.56 -12.33 12.03
CA ARG A 95 -2.40 -10.88 12.22
C ARG A 95 -0.94 -10.45 12.32
N ARG A 96 -0.10 -10.99 11.43
CA ARG A 96 1.35 -10.75 11.41
C ARG A 96 1.81 -10.17 10.10
N LYS A 97 2.95 -9.48 10.12
CA LYS A 97 3.59 -8.99 8.91
C LYS A 97 3.95 -10.12 7.93
N ARG A 98 4.62 -11.15 8.45
CA ARG A 98 5.18 -12.27 7.67
C ARG A 98 4.25 -13.46 7.69
N ASN A 99 4.36 -14.28 6.66
CA ASN A 99 3.64 -15.56 6.65
C ASN A 99 4.19 -16.45 7.78
N PRO A 100 3.34 -17.00 8.66
CA PRO A 100 3.81 -17.71 9.86
C PRO A 100 4.46 -19.07 9.56
N TYR A 101 4.36 -19.58 8.33
CA TYR A 101 4.84 -20.92 7.97
C TYR A 101 6.22 -20.91 7.29
N ASP A 102 6.56 -19.85 6.56
CA ASP A 102 7.88 -19.71 5.92
C ASP A 102 8.68 -18.48 6.40
N ASP A 103 8.09 -17.63 7.25
CA ASP A 103 8.65 -16.38 7.77
C ASP A 103 9.12 -15.40 6.67
N LEU A 104 8.62 -15.56 5.45
CA LEU A 104 8.91 -14.64 4.36
C LEU A 104 8.01 -13.40 4.45
N ASP A 105 8.60 -12.27 4.04
CA ASP A 105 7.91 -11.01 3.82
C ASP A 105 7.42 -10.97 2.37
N LEU A 106 6.10 -11.02 2.17
CA LEU A 106 5.51 -11.10 0.82
C LEU A 106 5.91 -9.92 -0.07
N ASP A 107 6.11 -8.72 0.51
CA ASP A 107 6.55 -7.52 -0.23
C ASP A 107 8.01 -7.61 -0.74
N GLN A 108 8.68 -8.75 -0.50
CA GLN A 108 10.02 -9.03 -0.96
C GLN A 108 10.08 -10.27 -1.89
N CYS A 109 8.91 -10.88 -2.16
CA CYS A 109 8.80 -12.15 -2.87
C CYS A 109 8.36 -12.01 -4.32
N TYR A 110 7.87 -10.87 -4.80
CA TYR A 110 7.45 -10.73 -6.19
C TYR A 110 8.66 -10.76 -7.15
N PRO A 111 8.55 -11.36 -8.36
CA PRO A 111 7.36 -11.92 -8.99
C PRO A 111 6.98 -13.34 -8.53
N GLY A 112 7.68 -13.89 -7.54
CA GLY A 112 7.42 -15.19 -6.96
C GLY A 112 7.94 -16.37 -7.77
N SER A 113 7.69 -17.57 -7.23
CA SER A 113 8.05 -18.84 -7.85
C SER A 113 6.95 -19.89 -7.59
N ALA A 114 6.42 -20.50 -8.65
CA ALA A 114 5.50 -21.64 -8.53
C ALA A 114 6.14 -22.86 -7.84
N GLY A 115 7.48 -22.96 -7.84
CA GLY A 115 8.23 -24.01 -7.18
C GLY A 115 8.72 -23.65 -5.78
N GLY A 116 8.53 -22.40 -5.33
CA GLY A 116 9.06 -21.88 -4.08
C GLY A 116 8.25 -22.24 -2.83
N LEU A 117 8.54 -21.53 -1.74
CA LEU A 117 7.77 -21.57 -0.50
C LEU A 117 6.40 -20.90 -0.66
N ILE A 118 5.56 -20.96 0.36
CA ILE A 118 4.15 -20.56 0.21
C ILE A 118 3.99 -19.09 -0.15
N SER A 119 4.79 -18.19 0.43
CA SER A 119 4.81 -16.76 0.10
C SER A 119 5.25 -16.49 -1.34
N GLU A 120 6.25 -17.22 -1.84
CA GLU A 120 6.69 -17.12 -3.24
C GLU A 120 5.63 -17.65 -4.22
N ARG A 121 4.89 -18.70 -3.84
CA ARG A 121 3.78 -19.24 -4.64
C ARG A 121 2.59 -18.28 -4.67
N LEU A 122 2.27 -17.66 -3.53
CA LEU A 122 1.24 -16.61 -3.44
C LEU A 122 1.59 -15.43 -4.36
N ALA A 123 2.84 -14.92 -4.26
CA ALA A 123 3.34 -13.87 -5.12
C ALA A 123 3.26 -14.25 -6.62
N HIS A 124 3.66 -15.48 -6.97
CA HIS A 124 3.61 -15.99 -8.33
C HIS A 124 2.19 -16.04 -8.90
N ALA A 125 1.26 -16.66 -8.16
CA ALA A 125 -0.11 -16.83 -8.61
C ALA A 125 -0.80 -15.47 -8.81
N LEU A 126 -0.62 -14.54 -7.87
CA LEU A 126 -1.18 -13.19 -8.00
C LEU A 126 -0.56 -12.42 -9.17
N PHE A 127 0.77 -12.40 -9.26
CA PHE A 127 1.45 -11.57 -10.25
C PHE A 127 1.22 -12.06 -11.67
N ALA A 128 1.06 -13.37 -11.88
CA ALA A 128 0.69 -13.92 -13.19
C ALA A 128 -0.65 -13.37 -13.69
N GLU A 129 -1.67 -13.27 -12.81
CA GLU A 129 -2.97 -12.69 -13.17
C GLU A 129 -2.85 -11.18 -13.44
N ILE A 130 -2.12 -10.45 -12.58
CA ILE A 130 -1.91 -9.00 -12.72
C ILE A 130 -1.23 -8.69 -14.04
N ARG A 131 -0.11 -9.36 -14.33
CA ARG A 131 0.72 -9.10 -15.52
C ARG A 131 -0.07 -9.23 -16.82
N ASP A 132 -0.97 -10.21 -16.88
CA ASP A 132 -1.74 -10.51 -18.10
C ASP A 132 -2.94 -9.57 -18.30
N THR A 133 -3.40 -8.85 -17.27
CA THR A 133 -4.75 -8.25 -17.28
C THR A 133 -4.85 -6.81 -16.78
N ALA A 134 -3.97 -6.38 -15.87
CA ALA A 134 -4.08 -5.09 -15.21
C ALA A 134 -3.58 -3.96 -16.11
N SER A 135 -4.32 -2.85 -16.13
CA SER A 135 -3.88 -1.59 -16.75
C SER A 135 -3.32 -0.61 -15.71
N PHE A 136 -3.68 -0.78 -14.43
CA PHE A 136 -3.20 0.01 -13.31
C PHE A 136 -3.35 -0.81 -12.02
N VAL A 137 -2.38 -0.74 -11.11
CA VAL A 137 -2.42 -1.45 -9.82
C VAL A 137 -2.29 -0.48 -8.66
N ILE A 138 -3.16 -0.60 -7.67
CA ILE A 138 -3.01 0.04 -6.36
C ILE A 138 -2.67 -1.03 -5.34
N ASN A 139 -1.50 -0.90 -4.72
CA ASN A 139 -1.04 -1.77 -3.65
C ASN A 139 -1.39 -1.14 -2.30
N LEU A 140 -2.29 -1.76 -1.54
CA LEU A 140 -2.89 -1.16 -0.35
C LEU A 140 -2.22 -1.67 0.92
N HIS A 141 -1.66 -0.73 1.67
CA HIS A 141 -0.89 -0.95 2.89
C HIS A 141 -1.42 -0.12 4.06
N THR A 142 -0.87 -0.38 5.23
CA THR A 142 -0.87 0.52 6.37
C THR A 142 0.52 0.47 7.02
N MET A 143 0.83 1.45 7.85
CA MET A 143 1.98 1.33 8.75
C MET A 143 1.82 0.10 9.64
N ASN A 144 2.94 -0.45 10.15
CA ASN A 144 2.83 -1.51 11.15
C ASN A 144 2.10 -0.99 12.43
N PRO A 145 1.52 -1.89 13.26
CA PRO A 145 0.65 -1.51 14.39
C PRO A 145 1.29 -0.61 15.46
N LEU A 146 2.62 -0.51 15.48
CA LEU A 146 3.35 0.31 16.43
C LEU A 146 3.30 1.80 16.07
N PHE A 147 2.93 2.17 14.84
CA PHE A 147 2.94 3.54 14.35
C PHE A 147 1.55 4.03 13.93
N ASN A 148 1.34 5.33 14.10
CA ASN A 148 0.24 6.07 13.50
C ASN A 148 0.75 6.81 12.26
N SER A 149 -0.11 6.99 11.25
CA SER A 149 0.15 7.86 10.10
C SER A 149 -1.14 8.53 9.60
N LYS A 150 -1.01 9.69 8.95
CA LYS A 150 -2.05 10.13 7.99
C LYS A 150 -1.87 9.34 6.71
N ALA A 151 -2.93 9.22 5.90
CA ALA A 151 -2.81 8.59 4.59
C ALA A 151 -1.68 9.21 3.77
N TYR A 152 -0.77 8.38 3.26
CA TYR A 152 0.32 8.79 2.38
C TYR A 152 0.50 7.79 1.24
N ALA A 153 1.25 8.16 0.21
CA ALA A 153 1.60 7.26 -0.88
C ALA A 153 3.09 6.97 -0.90
N VAL A 154 3.47 5.80 -1.40
CA VAL A 154 4.85 5.46 -1.74
C VAL A 154 4.88 5.03 -3.19
N TYR A 155 5.82 5.57 -3.96
CA TYR A 155 6.01 5.18 -5.36
C TYR A 155 7.48 5.02 -5.67
N LYS A 156 7.75 4.25 -6.72
CA LYS A 156 9.08 3.91 -7.22
C LYS A 156 9.12 4.28 -8.70
N LEU A 157 10.32 4.41 -9.24
CA LEU A 157 10.53 4.50 -10.68
C LEU A 157 11.34 3.30 -11.12
N HIS A 158 10.96 2.70 -12.25
CA HIS A 158 11.70 1.61 -12.86
C HIS A 158 12.27 2.08 -14.20
N PRO A 159 13.60 1.98 -14.43
CA PRO A 159 14.27 2.60 -15.57
C PRO A 159 13.80 2.06 -16.94
N GLY A 160 13.29 0.83 -16.98
CA GLY A 160 12.77 0.19 -18.20
C GLY A 160 11.25 0.14 -18.33
N SER A 161 10.49 0.83 -17.47
CA SER A 161 9.02 0.71 -17.46
C SER A 161 8.29 1.51 -18.53
N GLY A 162 8.85 2.65 -18.95
CA GLY A 162 8.13 3.64 -19.76
C GLY A 162 7.02 4.38 -19.00
N VAL A 163 6.86 4.13 -17.70
CA VAL A 163 5.89 4.83 -16.83
C VAL A 163 6.57 6.07 -16.26
N GLU A 164 6.02 7.23 -16.58
CA GLU A 164 6.57 8.52 -16.16
C GLU A 164 6.19 8.85 -14.70
N GLU A 165 7.10 9.51 -13.98
CA GLU A 165 6.84 9.96 -12.60
C GLU A 165 5.58 10.83 -12.50
N GLN A 166 5.35 11.69 -13.49
CA GLN A 166 4.18 12.56 -13.54
C GLN A 166 2.87 11.78 -13.68
N GLU A 167 2.86 10.63 -14.37
CA GLU A 167 1.68 9.78 -14.47
C GLU A 167 1.31 9.20 -13.11
N LEU A 168 2.30 8.68 -12.37
CA LEU A 168 2.10 8.15 -11.02
C LEU A 168 1.63 9.25 -10.06
N LEU A 169 2.27 10.42 -10.08
CA LEU A 169 1.91 11.54 -9.21
C LEU A 169 0.49 12.07 -9.49
N ARG A 170 0.04 12.11 -10.75
CA ARG A 170 -1.35 12.45 -11.11
C ARG A 170 -2.33 11.45 -10.52
N ALA A 171 -2.05 10.15 -10.63
CA ALA A 171 -2.90 9.11 -10.07
C ALA A 171 -2.91 9.14 -8.53
N ILE A 172 -1.75 9.36 -7.90
CA ILE A 172 -1.60 9.51 -6.44
C ILE A 172 -2.41 10.71 -5.92
N ALA A 173 -2.37 11.84 -6.62
CA ALA A 173 -3.12 13.04 -6.23
C ALA A 173 -4.63 12.82 -6.10
N LEU A 174 -5.21 11.87 -6.84
CA LEU A 174 -6.65 11.56 -6.76
C LEU A 174 -7.08 11.05 -5.37
N PHE A 175 -6.12 10.54 -4.57
CA PHE A 175 -6.33 10.10 -3.20
C PHE A 175 -6.16 11.23 -2.17
N GLU A 176 -5.66 12.40 -2.58
CA GLU A 176 -5.32 13.53 -1.70
C GLU A 176 -4.47 13.10 -0.48
N PRO A 177 -3.35 12.38 -0.67
CA PRO A 177 -2.51 11.96 0.44
C PRO A 177 -1.83 13.15 1.11
N ASN A 178 -1.44 12.98 2.38
CA ASN A 178 -0.65 13.98 3.10
C ASN A 178 0.70 14.25 2.41
N VAL A 179 1.34 13.18 1.90
CA VAL A 179 2.58 13.22 1.11
C VAL A 179 2.65 12.06 0.11
N ALA A 180 3.38 12.25 -0.97
CA ALA A 180 3.79 11.20 -1.91
C ALA A 180 5.30 10.95 -1.78
N CYS A 181 5.69 9.81 -1.23
CA CYS A 181 7.08 9.46 -0.98
C CYS A 181 7.69 8.73 -2.16
N ARG A 182 8.71 9.34 -2.78
CA ARG A 182 9.56 8.63 -3.72
C ARG A 182 10.51 7.71 -2.96
N MET A 183 10.52 6.44 -3.32
CA MET A 183 11.46 5.43 -2.80
C MET A 183 12.52 5.12 -3.85
N ASP A 184 13.78 5.13 -3.45
CA ASP A 184 14.89 4.69 -4.30
C ASP A 184 15.16 3.18 -4.10
N VAL A 185 15.02 2.39 -5.17
CA VAL A 185 15.23 0.94 -5.16
C VAL A 185 16.71 0.57 -5.25
N GLY A 186 17.57 1.46 -5.76
CA GLY A 186 19.03 1.28 -5.80
C GLY A 186 19.76 1.83 -4.58
N GLY A 187 19.04 2.55 -3.72
CA GLY A 187 19.60 3.21 -2.54
C GLY A 187 20.01 2.22 -1.45
N LYS A 188 21.23 2.36 -0.92
CA LYS A 188 21.74 1.55 0.22
C LYS A 188 21.04 1.84 1.56
N GLY A 189 20.03 2.71 1.58
CA GLY A 189 19.72 3.52 2.76
C GLY A 189 18.35 3.33 3.41
N GLU A 190 17.35 2.73 2.76
CA GLU A 190 15.98 2.88 3.28
C GLU A 190 15.43 1.70 4.09
N LEU A 191 15.75 0.44 3.78
CA LEU A 191 15.42 -0.71 4.64
C LEU A 191 16.33 -1.90 4.28
N PRO A 192 16.68 -2.80 5.22
CA PRO A 192 17.16 -4.12 4.84
C PRO A 192 16.02 -4.88 4.14
N GLY A 193 16.26 -5.38 2.93
CA GLY A 193 15.29 -6.21 2.20
C GLY A 193 15.42 -6.12 0.68
N ASN A 194 14.72 -7.03 -0.01
CA ASN A 194 14.63 -7.05 -1.48
C ASN A 194 13.53 -6.08 -1.94
N ILE A 195 13.81 -4.77 -1.96
CA ILE A 195 12.86 -3.74 -2.44
C ILE A 195 12.45 -3.98 -3.89
N ALA A 196 13.36 -4.53 -4.70
CA ALA A 196 13.05 -4.94 -6.06
C ALA A 196 11.98 -6.06 -6.12
N GLY A 197 11.73 -6.75 -5.01
CA GLY A 197 10.67 -7.76 -4.87
C GLY A 197 9.30 -7.21 -4.46
N ALA A 198 9.13 -5.89 -4.36
CA ALA A 198 7.83 -5.28 -4.07
C ALA A 198 6.89 -5.36 -5.28
N LEU A 199 5.59 -5.54 -5.04
CA LEU A 199 4.59 -5.73 -6.10
C LEU A 199 4.55 -4.54 -7.06
N ASP A 200 4.49 -3.32 -6.54
CA ASP A 200 4.41 -2.10 -7.35
C ASP A 200 5.65 -1.94 -8.25
N TYR A 201 6.84 -2.28 -7.75
CA TYR A 201 8.06 -2.26 -8.56
C TYR A 201 8.04 -3.31 -9.68
N GLN A 202 7.56 -4.52 -9.38
CA GLN A 202 7.42 -5.58 -10.38
C GLN A 202 6.33 -5.25 -11.43
N CYS A 203 5.26 -4.56 -11.04
CA CYS A 203 4.27 -4.03 -11.98
C CYS A 203 4.90 -3.00 -12.92
N LEU A 204 5.69 -2.06 -12.39
CA LEU A 204 6.42 -1.10 -13.21
C LEU A 204 7.41 -1.81 -14.16
N ALA A 205 8.12 -2.84 -13.69
CA ALA A 205 8.99 -3.65 -14.55
C ALA A 205 8.24 -4.33 -15.71
N ALA A 206 6.94 -4.59 -15.55
CA ALA A 206 6.05 -5.12 -16.58
C ALA A 206 5.34 -4.02 -17.41
N GLY A 207 5.67 -2.73 -17.21
CA GLY A 207 5.03 -1.61 -17.90
C GLY A 207 3.64 -1.25 -17.36
N ILE A 208 3.28 -1.71 -16.17
CA ILE A 208 1.99 -1.44 -15.53
C ILE A 208 2.19 -0.36 -14.46
N PRO A 209 1.57 0.83 -14.60
CA PRO A 209 1.61 1.86 -13.57
C PRO A 209 1.07 1.33 -12.24
N ALA A 210 1.87 1.50 -11.19
CA ALA A 210 1.53 1.03 -9.85
C ALA A 210 2.17 1.87 -8.76
N PHE A 211 1.47 2.00 -7.63
CA PHE A 211 2.00 2.63 -6.42
C PHE A 211 1.34 2.06 -5.17
N MET A 212 1.97 2.32 -4.03
CA MET A 212 1.45 1.96 -2.72
C MET A 212 0.65 3.12 -2.12
N VAL A 213 -0.48 2.79 -1.48
CA VAL A 213 -1.20 3.72 -0.60
C VAL A 213 -1.16 3.18 0.82
N GLU A 214 -0.72 4.01 1.74
CA GLU A 214 -0.55 3.72 3.15
C GLU A 214 -1.69 4.36 3.93
N LEU A 215 -2.60 3.55 4.45
CA LEU A 215 -3.90 3.98 4.98
C LEU A 215 -3.94 3.94 6.50
N GLY A 216 -3.02 4.64 7.14
CA GLY A 216 -3.00 4.80 8.60
C GLY A 216 -2.21 3.72 9.33
N GLY A 217 -2.70 3.34 10.52
CA GLY A 217 -2.04 2.37 11.40
C GLY A 217 -2.54 0.94 11.22
N GLY A 218 -1.66 -0.04 11.30
CA GLY A 218 -1.97 -1.45 11.21
C GLY A 218 -2.82 -1.96 12.39
N SER A 219 -3.53 -3.05 12.16
CA SER A 219 -4.45 -3.72 13.09
C SER A 219 -5.64 -2.87 13.55
N ARG A 220 -5.90 -1.73 12.89
CA ARG A 220 -6.97 -0.80 13.26
C ARG A 220 -7.92 -0.60 12.08
N TYR A 221 -9.18 -0.32 12.42
CA TYR A 221 -10.16 0.19 11.49
C TYR A 221 -10.30 1.70 11.67
N GLU A 222 -10.01 2.45 10.60
CA GLU A 222 -10.04 3.91 10.60
C GLU A 222 -10.97 4.39 9.49
N ALA A 223 -12.23 4.67 9.87
CA ALA A 223 -13.29 4.99 8.92
C ALA A 223 -12.94 6.14 7.95
N HIS A 224 -12.16 7.12 8.41
CA HIS A 224 -11.73 8.24 7.59
C HIS A 224 -10.74 7.82 6.49
N ASN A 225 -9.82 6.89 6.78
CA ASN A 225 -8.87 6.33 5.80
C ASN A 225 -9.58 5.43 4.80
N VAL A 226 -10.55 4.63 5.26
CA VAL A 226 -11.40 3.81 4.36
C VAL A 226 -12.18 4.70 3.40
N ALA A 227 -12.83 5.75 3.89
CA ALA A 227 -13.58 6.67 3.04
C ALA A 227 -12.67 7.45 2.06
N LEU A 228 -11.44 7.80 2.47
CA LEU A 228 -10.45 8.41 1.59
C LEU A 228 -10.07 7.46 0.44
N ALA A 229 -9.79 6.19 0.76
CA ALA A 229 -9.47 5.18 -0.24
C ALA A 229 -10.62 4.94 -1.22
N GLU A 230 -11.86 4.80 -0.75
CA GLU A 230 -13.05 4.65 -1.61
C GLU A 230 -13.20 5.81 -2.61
N ARG A 231 -13.00 7.06 -2.15
CA ARG A 231 -13.02 8.24 -3.04
C ARG A 231 -11.88 8.22 -4.05
N GLY A 232 -10.67 7.87 -3.61
CA GLY A 232 -9.50 7.75 -4.49
C GLY A 232 -9.70 6.68 -5.57
N PHE A 233 -10.26 5.52 -5.21
CA PHE A 233 -10.60 4.46 -6.18
C PHE A 233 -11.62 4.92 -7.20
N ALA A 234 -12.70 5.59 -6.77
CA ALA A 234 -13.72 6.11 -7.68
C ALA A 234 -13.15 7.15 -8.66
N ARG A 235 -12.32 8.08 -8.16
CA ARG A 235 -11.66 9.09 -8.99
C ARG A 235 -10.68 8.48 -9.97
N LEU A 236 -9.86 7.53 -9.53
CA LEU A 236 -8.91 6.82 -10.40
C LEU A 236 -9.64 5.97 -11.44
N ALA A 237 -10.69 5.24 -11.04
CA ALA A 237 -11.52 4.49 -11.98
C ALA A 237 -12.14 5.41 -13.04
N GLY A 238 -12.59 6.61 -12.65
CA GLY A 238 -13.07 7.60 -13.62
C GLY A 238 -11.97 8.21 -14.49
N HIS A 239 -10.77 8.45 -13.94
CA HIS A 239 -9.60 8.87 -14.72
C HIS A 239 -9.20 7.81 -15.76
N LEU A 240 -9.34 6.53 -15.43
CA LEU A 240 -9.08 5.40 -16.33
C LEU A 240 -10.23 5.13 -17.33
N GLY A 241 -11.34 5.88 -17.24
CA GLY A 241 -12.52 5.71 -18.08
C GLY A 241 -13.42 4.53 -17.69
N ILE A 242 -13.18 3.91 -16.53
CA ILE A 242 -13.96 2.77 -16.03
C ILE A 242 -15.33 3.22 -15.51
N LEU A 243 -15.37 4.33 -14.79
CA LEU A 243 -16.59 4.95 -14.26
C LEU A 243 -16.87 6.29 -14.93
N GLU A 244 -18.15 6.61 -15.11
CA GLU A 244 -18.58 7.93 -15.54
C GLU A 244 -18.38 8.96 -14.41
N GLY A 245 -18.00 10.19 -14.75
CA GLY A 245 -17.99 11.32 -13.80
C GLY A 245 -16.69 11.58 -13.02
N GLY A 246 -15.61 10.82 -13.21
CA GLY A 246 -14.33 11.08 -12.54
C GLY A 246 -13.25 11.80 -13.35
N ALA A 247 -13.40 11.90 -14.68
CA ALA A 247 -12.38 12.47 -15.57
C ALA A 247 -12.10 13.98 -15.35
N GLY A 248 -13.00 14.70 -14.68
CA GLY A 248 -12.86 16.14 -14.40
C GLY A 248 -12.25 16.48 -13.04
N TYR A 249 -12.02 15.50 -12.17
CA TYR A 249 -11.43 15.76 -10.86
C TYR A 249 -9.90 15.89 -11.00
N SER A 250 -9.36 17.06 -10.70
CA SER A 250 -7.92 17.33 -10.71
C SER A 250 -7.49 17.98 -9.41
N VAL A 251 -6.34 17.56 -8.90
CA VAL A 251 -5.63 18.26 -7.82
C VAL A 251 -4.46 19.02 -8.46
N PRO A 252 -4.26 20.31 -8.14
CA PRO A 252 -3.25 21.13 -8.82
C PRO A 252 -1.82 20.75 -8.44
N THR A 253 -1.60 20.31 -7.19
CA THR A 253 -0.29 19.92 -6.69
C THR A 253 -0.36 18.67 -5.83
N VAL A 254 0.78 18.02 -5.66
CA VAL A 254 0.99 16.98 -4.66
C VAL A 254 2.28 17.24 -3.91
N ARG A 255 2.28 17.06 -2.59
CA ARG A 255 3.50 17.20 -1.79
C ARG A 255 4.41 16.00 -1.99
N ARG A 256 5.41 16.15 -2.85
CA ARG A 256 6.36 15.10 -3.20
C ARG A 256 7.52 15.10 -2.24
N VAL A 257 7.75 13.99 -1.55
CA VAL A 257 8.91 13.77 -0.68
C VAL A 257 10.00 13.09 -1.49
N THR A 258 11.13 13.79 -1.64
CA THR A 258 12.30 13.35 -2.41
C THR A 258 13.37 12.73 -1.52
N ARG A 259 13.39 13.08 -0.22
CA ARG A 259 14.23 12.42 0.78
C ARG A 259 13.48 12.22 2.08
N ARG A 260 13.50 10.98 2.57
CA ARG A 260 12.96 10.60 3.88
C ARG A 260 13.98 9.80 4.68
N GLY A 261 13.65 9.53 5.94
CA GLY A 261 14.48 8.80 6.88
C GLY A 261 13.70 8.46 8.14
N TRP A 262 14.40 8.12 9.21
CA TRP A 262 13.80 7.86 10.50
C TRP A 262 14.64 8.39 11.65
N ILE A 263 13.97 8.58 12.78
CA ILE A 263 14.60 8.87 14.07
C ILE A 263 14.46 7.61 14.92
N THR A 264 15.51 7.23 15.64
CA THR A 264 15.51 6.09 16.57
C THR A 264 15.62 6.53 18.02
N PHE A 265 15.11 5.70 18.91
CA PHE A 265 15.30 5.85 20.36
C PHE A 265 16.75 5.49 20.74
N LYS A 266 17.36 6.28 21.63
CA LYS A 266 18.71 5.97 22.15
C LYS A 266 18.64 5.06 23.37
N GLN A 267 17.49 5.02 24.04
CA GLN A 267 17.25 4.23 25.25
C GLN A 267 15.88 3.54 25.18
N GLY A 268 15.78 2.36 25.79
CA GLY A 268 14.48 1.69 26.00
C GLY A 268 13.71 2.28 27.18
N GLY A 269 12.38 2.22 27.12
CA GLY A 269 11.50 2.84 28.11
C GLY A 269 10.06 2.95 27.63
N LEU A 270 9.35 3.95 28.16
CA LEU A 270 7.99 4.30 27.78
C LEU A 270 7.99 5.64 27.04
N PHE A 271 7.62 5.64 25.75
CA PHE A 271 7.53 6.84 24.93
C PHE A 271 6.13 7.46 24.97
N VAL A 272 6.08 8.79 25.11
CA VAL A 272 4.88 9.60 25.02
C VAL A 272 5.06 10.63 23.90
N PRO A 273 4.32 10.51 22.78
CA PRO A 273 4.37 11.49 21.71
C PRO A 273 3.70 12.81 22.13
N GLU A 274 4.28 13.93 21.70
CA GLU A 274 3.74 15.30 21.91
C GLU A 274 3.15 15.92 20.63
N VAL A 275 3.27 15.21 19.50
CA VAL A 275 2.78 15.63 18.19
C VAL A 275 2.02 14.49 17.51
N GLU A 276 1.36 14.80 16.41
CA GLU A 276 0.66 13.81 15.59
C GLU A 276 1.42 13.52 14.30
N ALA A 277 1.22 12.32 13.77
CA ALA A 277 1.67 12.01 12.41
C ALA A 277 0.96 12.92 11.38
N GLY A 278 1.67 13.25 10.32
CA GLY A 278 1.31 14.24 9.32
C GLY A 278 1.69 15.67 9.67
N ALA A 279 2.15 15.96 10.89
CA ALA A 279 2.58 17.30 11.28
C ALA A 279 3.82 17.76 10.48
N THR A 280 3.81 19.02 10.05
CA THR A 280 4.99 19.70 9.51
C THR A 280 5.61 20.53 10.62
N LEU A 281 6.85 20.23 10.99
CA LEU A 281 7.51 20.75 12.18
C LEU A 281 8.81 21.46 11.83
N LYS A 282 9.16 22.47 12.63
CA LYS A 282 10.41 23.23 12.51
C LYS A 282 11.54 22.58 13.30
N ALA A 283 12.78 22.86 12.89
CA ALA A 283 13.96 22.52 13.68
C ALA A 283 13.80 22.97 15.14
N GLY A 284 14.18 22.11 16.09
CA GLY A 284 14.03 22.33 17.53
C GLY A 284 12.70 21.86 18.13
N SER A 285 11.68 21.57 17.31
CA SER A 285 10.39 21.01 17.77
C SER A 285 10.59 19.67 18.47
N VAL A 286 9.80 19.43 19.52
CA VAL A 286 9.79 18.17 20.28
C VAL A 286 8.81 17.20 19.62
N LEU A 287 9.24 15.97 19.34
CA LEU A 287 8.35 14.89 18.90
C LEU A 287 7.67 14.19 20.08
N GLY A 288 8.37 14.12 21.21
CA GLY A 288 7.91 13.50 22.43
C GLY A 288 9.07 13.21 23.37
N ALA A 289 8.74 12.63 24.51
CA ALA A 289 9.70 12.25 25.54
C ALA A 289 9.48 10.81 26.01
N SER A 290 10.53 10.19 26.54
CA SER A 290 10.45 8.87 27.16
C SER A 290 10.84 8.90 28.63
N MET A 291 10.36 7.90 29.37
CA MET A 291 10.64 7.68 30.79
C MET A 291 10.95 6.21 31.07
N ASN A 292 11.68 5.95 32.16
CA ASN A 292 11.90 4.58 32.63
C ASN A 292 10.69 4.07 33.43
N LEU A 293 10.76 2.82 33.91
CA LEU A 293 9.67 2.20 34.68
C LEU A 293 9.53 2.74 36.12
N HIS A 294 10.45 3.60 36.57
CA HIS A 294 10.34 4.37 37.80
C HIS A 294 9.69 5.75 37.58
N GLY A 295 9.37 6.11 36.33
CA GLY A 295 8.82 7.41 35.96
C GLY A 295 9.87 8.51 35.79
N GLU A 296 11.15 8.17 35.80
CA GLU A 296 12.23 9.15 35.62
C GLU A 296 12.41 9.46 34.11
N PRO A 297 12.56 10.75 33.73
CA PRO A 297 12.78 11.12 32.33
C PRO A 297 14.06 10.50 31.76
N LEU A 298 14.00 10.01 30.52
CA LEU A 298 15.15 9.42 29.81
C LEU A 298 15.62 10.29 28.65
N GLU A 299 14.78 10.49 27.63
CA GLU A 299 15.16 11.26 26.44
C GLU A 299 14.00 12.14 25.94
N THR A 300 14.32 13.32 25.42
CA THR A 300 13.39 14.16 24.66
C THR A 300 13.86 14.21 23.22
N ILE A 301 13.01 13.79 22.29
CA ILE A 301 13.35 13.74 20.88
C ILE A 301 13.07 15.10 20.25
N ARG A 302 14.13 15.81 19.84
CA ARG A 302 14.05 17.09 19.13
C ARG A 302 14.49 16.95 17.68
N LEU A 303 13.78 17.62 16.79
CA LEU A 303 14.14 17.67 15.38
C LEU A 303 15.39 18.52 15.14
N ALA A 304 16.36 17.97 14.42
CA ALA A 304 17.57 18.70 14.02
C ALA A 304 17.29 19.69 12.87
N ASN A 305 16.33 19.37 12.01
CA ASN A 305 15.94 20.15 10.84
C ASN A 305 14.42 20.21 10.74
N ASP A 306 13.91 21.11 9.90
CA ASP A 306 12.51 21.07 9.48
C ASP A 306 12.16 19.68 8.90
N GLY A 307 10.92 19.23 9.09
CA GLY A 307 10.51 17.92 8.62
C GLY A 307 9.01 17.67 8.70
N ILE A 308 8.54 16.69 7.94
CA ILE A 308 7.17 16.18 8.03
C ILE A 308 7.20 14.82 8.71
N VAL A 309 6.40 14.65 9.76
CA VAL A 309 6.25 13.36 10.44
C VAL A 309 5.38 12.47 9.56
N ILE A 310 5.96 11.52 8.83
CA ILE A 310 5.20 10.59 7.96
C ILE A 310 4.47 9.57 8.84
N GLY A 311 5.20 8.99 9.79
CA GLY A 311 4.65 8.08 10.78
C GLY A 311 5.32 8.26 12.13
N LEU A 312 4.57 8.07 13.20
CA LEU A 312 5.02 8.31 14.58
C LEU A 312 4.70 7.11 15.45
N ARG A 313 5.64 6.71 16.30
CA ARG A 313 5.45 5.64 17.28
C ARG A 313 4.28 6.00 18.19
N GLY A 314 3.25 5.14 18.17
CA GLY A 314 2.08 5.24 19.03
C GLY A 314 2.04 4.15 20.10
N ASP A 315 2.74 3.04 19.90
CA ASP A 315 2.97 2.04 20.94
C ASP A 315 4.03 2.56 21.95
N PRO A 316 3.71 2.66 23.25
CA PRO A 316 4.58 3.31 24.21
C PRO A 316 5.81 2.46 24.58
N VAL A 317 5.79 1.15 24.37
CA VAL A 317 6.86 0.25 24.81
C VAL A 317 8.00 0.26 23.80
N ILE A 318 9.12 0.87 24.13
CA ILE A 318 10.22 1.08 23.17
C ILE A 318 11.50 0.40 23.62
N HIS A 319 12.26 -0.12 22.65
CA HIS A 319 13.63 -0.58 22.88
C HIS A 319 14.65 0.36 22.22
N THR A 320 15.87 0.38 22.77
CA THR A 320 17.00 1.09 22.15
C THR A 320 17.15 0.69 20.68
N GLY A 321 17.27 1.68 19.80
CA GLY A 321 17.44 1.48 18.37
C GLY A 321 16.14 1.27 17.59
N GLU A 322 14.99 1.07 18.26
CA GLU A 322 13.70 1.08 17.57
C GLU A 322 13.39 2.48 17.00
N ARG A 323 12.55 2.51 15.96
CA ARG A 323 12.16 3.76 15.31
C ARG A 323 11.13 4.50 16.14
N ALA A 324 11.37 5.78 16.36
CA ALA A 324 10.45 6.73 16.95
C ALA A 324 9.55 7.36 15.90
N ALA A 325 10.11 7.72 14.75
CA ALA A 325 9.35 8.37 13.68
C ALA A 325 9.97 8.07 12.31
N PHE A 326 9.12 8.04 11.28
CA PHE A 326 9.51 8.18 9.88
C PHE A 326 9.31 9.63 9.47
N MET A 327 10.33 10.23 8.85
CA MET A 327 10.41 11.66 8.60
C MET A 327 10.63 11.94 7.12
N ALA A 328 9.89 12.88 6.54
CA ALA A 328 10.31 13.55 5.31
C ALA A 328 11.31 14.63 5.68
N HIS A 329 12.47 14.62 5.04
CA HIS A 329 13.53 15.60 5.25
C HIS A 329 13.63 16.60 4.10
N GLU A 330 13.27 16.19 2.88
CA GLU A 330 13.20 17.06 1.71
C GLU A 330 11.90 16.77 0.95
N TRP A 331 11.20 17.83 0.57
CA TRP A 331 9.96 17.76 -0.19
C TRP A 331 9.74 19.03 -1.02
N ASP A 332 8.93 18.90 -2.05
CA ASP A 332 8.46 19.99 -2.90
C ASP A 332 6.93 19.92 -3.11
N GLU A 333 6.34 21.04 -3.52
CA GLU A 333 4.97 21.07 -4.03
C GLU A 333 5.03 20.83 -5.54
N PHE A 334 4.80 19.59 -5.96
CA PHE A 334 4.90 19.19 -7.36
C PHE A 334 3.67 19.62 -8.13
N SER A 335 3.85 20.44 -9.18
CA SER A 335 2.77 20.89 -10.05
C SER A 335 2.31 19.78 -11.00
N LEU A 336 1.00 19.54 -11.06
CA LEU A 336 0.38 18.51 -11.92
C LEU A 336 -0.18 19.07 -13.24
N ALA A 337 -0.09 20.40 -13.42
CA ALA A 337 -0.40 21.11 -14.66
C ALA A 337 0.42 20.59 -15.85
#